data_AF-A0AAV9RET0-F1
#
_entry.id   AF-A0AAV9RET0-F1
#
_cell.length_a   1.000
_cell.length_b   1.000
_cell.length_c   1.000
_cell.angle_alpha   90.00
_cell.angle_beta   90.00
_cell.angle_gamma   90.00
#
_symmetry.space_group_name_H-M   'P 1'
#
loop_
_entity.id
_entity.type
_entity.pdbx_description
1 polymer ?
#
loop_
_entity_poly.entity_id
_entity_poly.type
_entity_poly.pdbx_seq_one_letter_code
_entity_poly.pdbx_strand_id
1 'polypeptide(L)'
;MLLDFIKKVSKETLEQLLKALVADGVLTASEMKCVLEKNHTRVNKASCLVDIVFERGVEDCQKVIHHVHSIDPALYTDLKTAQQALFKRLRSKLKEDGKTKDDGREEEAEEEKEEEGGAP
;
A
#
# COMPACT_ATOMS: atom_id res chain seq x y z
N MET A 1 -4.08 1.52 0.60
CA MET A 1 -2.61 1.50 0.73
C MET A 1 -2.11 2.82 1.30
N LEU A 2 -2.17 3.94 0.55
CA LEU A 2 -1.70 5.24 1.03
C LEU A 2 -2.57 5.83 2.18
N LEU A 3 -3.87 5.52 2.22
CA LEU A 3 -4.73 5.95 3.34
C LEU A 3 -4.38 5.27 4.68
N ASP A 4 -4.01 3.98 4.65
CA ASP A 4 -3.54 3.27 5.85
C ASP A 4 -2.14 3.74 6.27
N PHE A 5 -1.33 4.15 5.31
CA PHE A 5 -0.01 4.74 5.55
C PHE A 5 -0.12 5.98 6.44
N ILE A 6 -1.06 6.88 6.15
CA ILE A 6 -1.30 8.10 6.94
C ILE A 6 -1.53 7.78 8.43
N LYS A 7 -2.19 6.66 8.73
CA LYS A 7 -2.49 6.24 10.11
C LYS A 7 -1.32 5.52 10.78
N LYS A 8 -0.61 4.67 10.03
CA LYS A 8 0.42 3.76 10.58
C LYS A 8 1.84 4.34 10.57
N VAL A 9 2.16 5.26 9.66
CA VAL A 9 3.53 5.78 9.50
C VAL A 9 4.04 6.43 10.77
N SER A 10 5.28 6.16 11.18
CA SER A 10 5.94 6.84 12.31
C SER A 10 6.39 8.27 11.93
N LYS A 11 6.61 9.16 12.90
CA LYS A 11 7.11 10.51 12.60
C LYS A 11 8.49 10.44 11.93
N GLU A 12 9.35 9.54 12.42
CA GLU A 12 10.70 9.36 11.91
C GLU A 12 10.69 8.82 10.47
N THR A 13 9.92 7.76 10.22
CA THR A 13 9.74 7.17 8.88
C THR A 13 9.19 8.22 7.90
N LEU A 14 8.26 9.07 8.34
CA LEU A 14 7.70 10.14 7.50
C LEU A 14 8.75 11.20 7.14
N GLU A 15 9.57 11.63 8.10
CA GLU A 15 10.63 12.61 7.85
C GLU A 15 11.74 12.06 6.94
N GLN A 16 12.10 10.79 7.11
CA GLN A 16 13.03 10.10 6.22
C GLN A 16 12.47 9.95 4.80
N LEU A 17 11.19 9.56 4.70
CA LEU A 17 10.50 9.44 3.41
C LEU A 17 10.45 10.77 2.67
N LEU A 18 10.12 11.86 3.36
CA LEU A 18 10.11 13.20 2.76
C LEU A 18 11.49 13.59 2.21
N LYS A 19 12.58 13.29 2.93
CA LYS A 19 13.94 13.55 2.45
C LYS A 19 14.28 12.69 1.23
N ALA A 20 13.92 11.42 1.24
CA ALA A 20 14.14 10.50 0.11
C ALA A 20 13.38 10.96 -1.14
N LEU A 21 12.13 11.39 -0.98
CA LEU A 21 11.32 11.90 -2.08
C LEU A 21 11.83 13.22 -2.67
N VAL A 22 12.43 14.09 -1.83
CA VAL A 22 13.11 15.29 -2.33
C VAL A 22 14.39 14.92 -3.09
N ALA A 23 15.14 13.94 -2.62
CA ALA A 23 16.35 13.46 -3.30
C ALA A 23 16.03 12.84 -4.67
N ASP A 24 14.91 12.11 -4.78
CA ASP A 24 14.41 11.52 -6.02
C ASP A 24 13.71 12.53 -6.95
N GLY A 25 13.57 13.79 -6.54
CA GLY A 25 12.90 14.84 -7.32
C GLY A 25 11.37 14.69 -7.42
N VAL A 26 10.77 13.79 -6.62
CA VAL A 26 9.30 13.65 -6.52
C VAL A 26 8.69 14.86 -5.83
N LEU A 27 9.36 15.34 -4.79
CA LEU A 27 8.99 16.53 -4.05
C LEU A 27 10.04 17.60 -4.19
N THR A 28 9.61 18.85 -4.20
CA THR A 28 10.50 20.00 -4.04
C THR A 28 10.80 20.24 -2.56
N ALA A 29 11.94 20.85 -2.26
CA ALA A 29 12.29 21.23 -0.90
C ALA A 29 11.25 22.18 -0.26
N SER A 30 10.59 23.00 -1.08
CA SER A 30 9.45 23.85 -0.69
C SER A 30 8.24 23.03 -0.25
N GLU A 31 7.88 21.98 -0.99
CA GLU A 31 6.75 21.10 -0.63
C GLU A 31 7.05 20.32 0.65
N MET A 32 8.27 19.79 0.79
CA MET A 32 8.68 19.14 2.04
C MET A 32 8.56 20.09 3.24
N LYS A 33 9.04 21.33 3.13
CA LYS A 33 8.89 22.34 4.19
C LYS A 33 7.42 22.67 4.44
N CYS A 34 6.63 22.85 3.38
CA CYS A 34 5.20 23.11 3.48
C CYS A 34 4.48 22.00 4.27
N VAL A 35 4.76 20.73 3.95
CA VAL A 35 4.21 19.58 4.67
C VAL A 35 4.63 19.60 6.14
N LEU A 36 5.91 19.87 6.43
CA LEU A 36 6.44 19.86 7.80
C LEU A 36 5.97 21.03 8.68
N GLU A 37 5.85 22.22 8.10
CA GLU A 37 5.55 23.48 8.81
C GLU A 37 4.05 23.78 8.88
N LYS A 38 3.26 23.47 7.84
CA LYS A 38 1.81 23.78 7.83
C LYS A 38 0.96 22.80 8.63
N ASN A 39 1.48 21.63 8.97
CA ASN A 39 0.72 20.57 9.61
C ASN A 39 1.22 20.29 11.03
N HIS A 40 0.33 20.37 12.02
CA HIS A 40 0.69 20.11 13.42
C HIS A 40 0.72 18.62 13.77
N THR A 41 -0.10 17.79 13.11
CA THR A 41 -0.20 16.36 13.41
C THR A 41 0.51 15.50 12.37
N ARG A 42 1.02 14.34 12.80
CA ARG A 42 1.64 13.34 11.90
C ARG A 42 0.70 12.90 10.78
N VAL A 43 -0.58 12.72 11.11
CA VAL A 43 -1.62 12.30 10.17
C VAL A 43 -1.83 13.37 9.10
N ASN A 44 -1.94 14.65 9.47
CA ASN A 44 -2.12 15.72 8.50
C ASN A 44 -0.88 15.88 7.60
N LYS A 45 0.34 15.73 8.16
CA LYS A 45 1.58 15.72 7.37
C LYS A 45 1.56 14.62 6.32
N ALA A 46 1.24 13.39 6.73
CA ALA A 46 1.18 12.26 5.82
C ALA A 46 0.05 12.40 4.79
N SER A 47 -1.10 12.97 5.17
CA SER A 47 -2.20 13.26 4.24
C SER A 47 -1.76 14.23 3.18
N CYS A 48 -1.19 15.37 3.58
CA CYS A 48 -0.74 16.40 2.64
C CYS A 48 0.33 15.86 1.67
N LEU A 49 1.22 14.98 2.14
CA LEU A 49 2.16 14.26 1.28
C LEU A 49 1.43 13.40 0.23
N VAL A 50 0.46 12.59 0.67
CA VAL A 50 -0.30 11.73 -0.23
C VAL A 50 -1.08 12.55 -1.24
N ASP A 51 -1.68 13.66 -0.82
CA ASP A 51 -2.45 14.56 -1.71
C ASP A 51 -1.55 15.12 -2.82
N ILE A 52 -0.37 15.65 -2.49
CA ILE A 52 0.59 16.18 -3.47
C ILE A 52 0.99 15.12 -4.50
N VAL A 53 1.32 13.92 -4.03
CA VAL A 53 1.78 12.82 -4.89
C VAL A 53 0.63 12.30 -5.75
N PHE A 54 -0.59 12.29 -5.21
CA PHE A 54 -1.79 11.90 -5.95
C PHE A 54 -2.15 12.91 -7.05
N GLU A 55 -2.00 14.21 -6.79
CA GLU A 55 -2.19 15.26 -7.80
C GLU A 55 -1.17 15.19 -8.93
N ARG A 56 0.06 14.75 -8.65
CA ARG A 56 1.11 14.57 -9.66
C ARG A 56 0.92 13.34 -10.52
N GLY A 57 0.43 12.24 -9.94
CA GLY A 57 -0.02 11.07 -10.66
C GLY A 57 0.56 9.74 -10.17
N VAL A 58 0.30 8.70 -10.95
CA VAL A 58 0.59 7.31 -10.57
C VAL A 58 2.09 7.00 -10.52
N GLU A 59 2.91 7.66 -11.34
CA GLU A 59 4.37 7.44 -11.37
C GLU A 59 5.03 7.87 -10.05
N ASP A 60 4.67 9.04 -9.54
CA ASP A 60 5.17 9.52 -8.26
C ASP A 60 4.61 8.71 -7.09
N CYS A 61 3.34 8.27 -7.18
CA CYS A 61 2.77 7.34 -6.22
C CYS A 61 3.59 6.04 -6.13
N GLN A 62 4.03 5.49 -7.26
CA GLN A 62 4.87 4.29 -7.28
C GLN A 62 6.22 4.53 -6.58
N LYS A 63 6.86 5.67 -6.85
CA LYS A 63 8.12 6.04 -6.17
C LYS A 63 7.94 6.14 -4.65
N VAL A 64 6.86 6.73 -4.17
CA VAL A 64 6.54 6.74 -2.73
C VAL A 64 6.47 5.33 -2.18
N ILE A 65 5.79 4.42 -2.87
CA ILE A 65 5.66 3.03 -2.43
C ILE A 65 7.03 2.34 -2.40
N HIS A 66 7.90 2.58 -3.39
CA HIS A 66 9.27 2.07 -3.41
C HIS A 66 10.11 2.59 -2.23
N HIS A 67 10.04 3.89 -1.95
CA HIS A 67 10.76 4.48 -0.81
C HIS A 67 10.24 3.98 0.54
N VAL A 68 8.92 3.81 0.68
CA VAL A 68 8.33 3.21 1.89
C VAL A 68 8.86 1.80 2.10
N HIS A 69 8.97 0.98 1.06
CA HIS A 69 9.57 -0.36 1.16
C HIS A 69 11.05 -0.33 1.54
N SER A 70 11.81 0.65 1.04
CA SER A 70 13.24 0.80 1.33
C SER A 70 13.50 1.25 2.78
N ILE A 71 12.70 2.19 3.28
CA ILE A 71 12.86 2.79 4.61
C ILE A 71 12.25 1.88 5.69
N ASP A 72 11.06 1.35 5.43
CA ASP A 72 10.30 0.56 6.40
C ASP A 72 9.57 -0.60 5.69
N PRO A 73 10.28 -1.71 5.44
CA PRO A 73 9.70 -2.88 4.79
C PRO A 73 8.60 -3.51 5.65
N ALA A 74 8.68 -3.41 6.98
CA ALA A 74 7.65 -3.91 7.87
C ALA A 74 6.34 -3.13 7.65
N LEU A 75 6.40 -1.79 7.65
CA LEU A 75 5.26 -0.94 7.33
C LEU A 75 4.71 -1.24 5.93
N TYR A 76 5.57 -1.43 4.92
CA TYR A 76 5.11 -1.79 3.58
C TYR A 76 4.30 -3.10 3.56
N THR A 77 4.79 -4.16 4.19
CA THR A 77 4.07 -5.44 4.27
C THR A 77 2.74 -5.30 5.01
N ASP A 78 2.70 -4.50 6.07
CA ASP A 78 1.51 -4.20 6.85
C ASP A 78 0.43 -3.49 6.01
N LEU A 79 0.86 -2.52 5.21
CA LEU A 79 -0.02 -1.76 4.31
C LEU A 79 -0.55 -2.60 3.16
N LYS A 80 0.30 -3.47 2.60
CA LYS A 80 -0.09 -4.43 1.56
C LYS A 80 -1.10 -5.44 2.10
N THR A 81 -0.85 -5.97 3.29
CA THR A 81 -1.77 -6.91 3.96
C THR A 81 -3.12 -6.25 4.23
N ALA A 82 -3.13 -5.02 4.74
CA ALA A 82 -4.37 -4.26 4.96
C ALA A 82 -5.14 -4.04 3.64
N GLN A 83 -4.46 -3.66 2.57
CA GLN A 83 -5.07 -3.48 1.26
C GLN A 83 -5.66 -4.79 0.72
N GLN A 84 -4.92 -5.90 0.80
CA GLN A 84 -5.39 -7.21 0.36
C GLN A 84 -6.62 -7.68 1.16
N ALA A 85 -6.63 -7.46 2.47
CA ALA A 85 -7.78 -7.77 3.32
C ALA A 85 -9.03 -6.97 2.91
N LEU A 86 -8.88 -5.68 2.57
CA LEU A 86 -9.98 -4.86 2.06
C LEU A 86 -10.51 -5.39 0.72
N PHE A 87 -9.64 -5.76 -0.22
CA PHE A 87 -10.06 -6.35 -1.50
C PHE A 87 -10.76 -7.70 -1.33
N LYS A 88 -10.22 -8.57 -0.46
CA LYS A 88 -10.88 -9.85 -0.12
C LYS A 88 -12.28 -9.61 0.43
N ARG A 89 -12.42 -8.66 1.37
CA ARG A 89 -13.72 -8.31 1.96
C ARG A 89 -14.69 -7.72 0.94
N LEU A 90 -14.22 -6.82 0.08
CA LEU A 90 -15.05 -6.23 -0.97
C LEU A 90 -15.53 -7.30 -1.96
N ARG A 91 -14.64 -8.22 -2.36
CA ARG A 91 -14.98 -9.35 -3.23
C ARG A 91 -15.98 -10.31 -2.59
N SER A 92 -15.84 -10.62 -1.31
CA SER A 92 -16.83 -11.43 -0.58
C SER A 92 -18.19 -10.73 -0.52
N LYS A 93 -18.21 -9.40 -0.32
CA LYS A 93 -19.44 -8.62 -0.25
C LYS A 93 -20.21 -8.61 -1.58
N LEU A 94 -19.52 -8.45 -2.71
CA LEU A 94 -20.15 -8.60 -4.04
C LEU A 94 -20.71 -10.02 -4.29
N LYS A 95 -20.12 -11.05 -3.67
CA LYS A 95 -20.60 -12.43 -3.79
C LYS A 95 -21.85 -12.69 -2.91
N GLU A 96 -22.04 -11.92 -1.85
CA GLU A 96 -23.24 -11.98 -0.99
C GLU A 96 -24.45 -11.27 -1.61
N ASP A 97 -24.25 -10.12 -2.27
CA ASP A 97 -25.32 -9.37 -2.96
C ASP A 97 -25.82 -10.06 -4.25
N GLY A 98 -25.14 -11.12 -4.71
CA GLY A 98 -25.50 -11.91 -5.89
C GLY A 98 -26.31 -13.19 -5.63
N LYS A 99 -26.59 -13.56 -4.36
CA LYS A 99 -27.26 -14.84 -4.05
C LYS A 99 -28.78 -14.68 -3.95
N THR A 100 -29.42 -14.41 -5.08
CA THR A 100 -30.75 -14.97 -5.34
C THR A 100 -30.51 -16.43 -5.74
N LYS A 101 -31.24 -17.36 -5.10
CA LYS A 101 -31.12 -18.82 -5.23
C LYS A 101 -30.73 -19.30 -6.63
N ASP A 102 -29.69 -20.12 -6.72
CA ASP A 102 -29.73 -21.32 -7.55
C ASP A 102 -28.80 -22.39 -6.98
N ASP A 103 -29.27 -23.63 -7.09
CA ASP A 103 -28.77 -24.87 -6.53
C ASP A 103 -27.49 -25.36 -7.25
N GLY A 104 -26.66 -26.12 -6.55
CA GLY A 104 -25.90 -27.20 -7.18
C GLY A 104 -24.44 -26.94 -7.61
N ARG A 105 -23.57 -27.67 -6.91
CA ARG A 105 -22.48 -28.52 -7.44
C ARG A 105 -21.03 -28.03 -7.30
N GLU A 106 -20.28 -28.91 -6.65
CA GLU A 106 -18.85 -28.93 -6.32
C GLU A 106 -17.95 -29.18 -7.54
N GLU A 107 -16.66 -28.83 -7.40
CA GLU A 107 -15.43 -29.56 -7.82
C GLU A 107 -14.24 -28.59 -7.56
N GLU A 108 -13.44 -28.75 -6.50
CA GLU A 108 -12.24 -29.63 -6.33
C GLU A 108 -11.16 -29.42 -7.39
N ALA A 109 -10.03 -28.80 -7.02
CA ALA A 109 -8.68 -29.38 -6.90
C ALA A 109 -8.04 -29.65 -8.27
N GLU A 110 -6.90 -29.06 -8.61
CA GLU A 110 -5.57 -29.65 -8.41
C GLU A 110 -4.50 -28.60 -8.81
N GLU A 111 -3.36 -28.55 -8.12
CA GLU A 111 -2.10 -28.38 -8.85
C GLU A 111 -0.96 -29.07 -8.09
N GLU A 112 -0.38 -30.00 -8.82
CA GLU A 112 0.65 -30.96 -8.46
C GLU A 112 1.98 -30.26 -8.14
N LYS A 113 2.76 -30.84 -7.23
CA LYS A 113 4.21 -30.67 -7.26
C LYS A 113 4.87 -32.03 -7.32
N GLU A 114 5.39 -32.31 -8.51
CA GLU A 114 6.45 -33.26 -8.78
C GLU A 114 7.63 -32.97 -7.85
N GLU A 115 8.16 -34.02 -7.21
CA GLU A 115 9.59 -34.05 -6.89
C GLU A 115 10.14 -35.39 -7.38
N GLU A 116 10.87 -35.26 -8.48
CA GLU A 116 11.70 -36.26 -9.13
C GLU A 116 12.84 -36.66 -8.19
N GLY A 117 13.07 -37.96 -8.03
CA GLY A 117 14.04 -38.45 -7.05
C GLY A 117 14.54 -39.87 -7.27
N GLY A 118 15.12 -40.12 -8.44
CA GLY A 118 16.31 -40.97 -8.58
C GLY A 118 16.14 -42.50 -8.51
N ALA A 119 16.24 -43.13 -9.67
CA ALA A 119 16.74 -44.50 -9.86
C ALA A 119 17.97 -44.40 -10.80
N PRO A 120 18.90 -45.37 -10.89
CA PRO A 120 18.66 -46.82 -10.88
C PRO A 120 19.39 -47.63 -9.80
#